data_AF-A0A350PFB8-F1
#
_entry.id   AF-A0A350PFB8-F1
#
_cell.length_a   1.000
_cell.length_b   1.000
_cell.length_c   1.000
_cell.angle_alpha   90.00
_cell.angle_beta   90.00
_cell.angle_gamma   90.00
#
_symmetry.space_group_name_H-M   'P 1'
#
loop_
_entity.id
_entity.type
_entity.pdbx_description
1 polymer ?
#
loop_
_entity_poly.entity_id
_entity_poly.type
_entity_poly.pdbx_seq_one_letter_code
_entity_poly.pdbx_strand_id
1 'polypeptide(L)'
;INNFEDTQEPEDRELFTVESLNKYSLKEFLTESFFEDLDESKILDVSRASGLLPEGFAGQLDFDSNMKLIKKLKTVKQNFDLTSKKVVEVEIDLEPYILDGTVDNVLDDTRLDIRLGKLKGKNLLRLWINHLVLNFNSKFKSQLFYFDSNDELDHLTLIPDIIDPKIGLSLLLDFYSKANAEPSSYIFPPETSFAFAESLYKNDSVDQAKKAALKKWNTWSGFSEKDDYYNSLIFESEDFITTSDFQNSSKEIWFPILKVIEEAK
;
A
#
# COMPACT_ATOMS: atom_id res chain seq x y z
N ILE A 1 -5.68 -22.58 29.85
CA ILE A 1 -5.01 -21.35 30.34
C ILE A 1 -3.56 -21.73 30.54
N ASN A 2 -2.74 -21.54 29.51
CA ASN A 2 -1.29 -21.69 29.61
C ASN A 2 -0.72 -20.28 29.39
N ASN A 3 -0.18 -19.72 30.47
CA ASN A 3 0.56 -18.46 30.48
C ASN A 3 1.86 -18.68 29.69
N PHE A 4 2.02 -18.02 28.55
CA PHE A 4 3.33 -17.76 27.98
C PHE A 4 3.76 -16.39 28.53
N GLU A 5 4.69 -16.42 29.49
CA GLU A 5 5.44 -15.23 29.88
C GLU A 5 6.36 -14.86 28.72
N ASP A 6 6.18 -13.62 28.25
CA ASP A 6 6.99 -12.97 27.23
C ASP A 6 8.35 -12.61 27.84
N THR A 7 9.24 -13.59 27.99
CA THR A 7 10.66 -13.34 28.28
C THR A 7 11.39 -13.18 26.96
N GLN A 8 11.48 -11.94 26.47
CA GLN A 8 12.52 -11.59 25.50
C GLN A 8 13.88 -11.72 26.20
N GLU A 9 14.60 -12.80 25.92
CA GLU A 9 16.02 -12.89 26.27
C GLU A 9 16.77 -11.78 25.51
N PRO A 10 17.63 -10.99 26.16
CA PRO A 10 18.45 -10.01 25.46
C PRO A 10 19.44 -10.75 24.54
N GLU A 11 19.33 -10.52 23.23
CA GLU A 11 20.27 -11.07 22.25
C GLU A 11 21.64 -10.39 22.39
N ASP A 12 22.59 -11.12 22.99
CA ASP A 12 23.99 -10.71 23.18
C ASP A 12 24.81 -10.94 21.88
N ARG A 13 24.30 -10.48 20.73
CA ARG A 13 25.00 -10.50 19.44
C ARG A 13 24.78 -9.19 18.69
N GLU A 14 25.88 -8.55 18.30
CA GLU A 14 25.84 -7.38 17.40
C GLU A 14 25.06 -7.72 16.11
N LEU A 15 24.06 -6.87 15.79
CA LEU A 15 23.11 -7.07 14.70
C LEU A 15 23.78 -6.83 13.34
N PHE A 16 24.34 -7.88 12.74
CA PHE A 16 24.88 -7.86 11.37
C PHE A 16 23.80 -7.83 10.28
N THR A 17 22.52 -7.79 10.67
CA THR A 17 21.40 -7.74 9.73
C THR A 17 20.37 -6.75 10.23
N VAL A 18 20.10 -5.72 9.44
CA VAL A 18 19.05 -4.73 9.71
C VAL A 18 17.70 -5.48 9.71
N GLU A 19 17.07 -5.60 10.88
CA GLU A 19 15.70 -6.09 10.99
C GLU A 19 14.79 -5.31 10.03
N SER A 20 13.74 -5.97 9.51
CA SER A 20 12.79 -5.36 8.57
C SER A 20 12.14 -4.07 9.08
N LEU A 21 12.00 -3.93 10.40
CA LEU A 21 11.53 -2.71 11.09
C LEU A 21 12.54 -1.56 10.96
N ASN A 22 13.83 -1.80 11.22
CA ASN A 22 14.88 -0.78 11.09
C ASN A 22 15.03 -0.27 9.64
N LYS A 23 14.78 -1.13 8.64
CA LYS A 23 14.77 -0.70 7.22
C LYS A 23 13.65 0.27 6.89
N TYR A 24 12.48 0.13 7.52
CA TYR A 24 11.38 1.07 7.33
C TYR A 24 11.71 2.41 7.99
N SER A 25 12.21 2.37 9.22
CA SER A 25 12.61 3.56 9.99
C SER A 25 13.70 4.38 9.29
N LEU A 26 14.70 3.72 8.70
CA LEU A 26 15.72 4.41 7.91
C LEU A 26 15.10 5.14 6.72
N LYS A 27 14.27 4.45 5.93
CA LYS A 27 13.63 5.04 4.74
C LYS A 27 12.75 6.24 5.07
N GLU A 28 11.99 6.15 6.16
CA GLU A 28 11.15 7.24 6.66
C GLU A 28 12.02 8.45 7.06
N PHE A 29 13.02 8.24 7.92
CA PHE A 29 13.94 9.29 8.36
C PHE A 29 14.65 9.99 7.20
N LEU A 30 15.19 9.21 6.25
CA LEU A 30 15.89 9.76 5.09
C LEU A 30 14.94 10.55 4.18
N THR A 31 13.67 10.13 4.08
CA THR A 31 12.68 10.82 3.24
C THR A 31 12.29 12.15 3.86
N GLU A 32 11.99 12.18 5.16
CA GLU A 32 11.71 13.42 5.90
C GLU A 32 12.87 14.39 5.79
N SER A 33 14.08 13.91 6.10
CA SER A 33 15.32 14.71 5.99
C SER A 33 15.55 15.28 4.59
N PHE A 34 15.23 14.50 3.55
CA PHE A 34 15.33 14.95 2.16
C PHE A 34 14.32 16.06 1.85
N PHE A 35 13.08 15.96 2.32
CA PHE A 35 12.07 17.01 2.12
C PHE A 35 12.37 18.28 2.92
N GLU A 36 13.06 18.16 4.06
CA GLU A 36 13.49 19.29 4.90
C GLU A 36 14.80 19.98 4.44
N ASP A 37 15.42 19.53 3.35
CA ASP A 37 16.72 20.06 2.86
C ASP A 37 17.86 19.92 3.90
N LEU A 38 17.84 18.86 4.71
CA LEU A 38 18.95 18.57 5.62
C LEU A 38 20.21 18.17 4.84
N ASP A 39 21.37 18.57 5.36
CA ASP A 39 22.66 18.25 4.76
C ASP A 39 22.95 16.73 4.86
N GLU A 40 23.29 16.11 3.73
CA GLU A 40 23.46 14.66 3.63
C GLU A 40 24.53 14.09 4.56
N SER A 41 25.59 14.85 4.86
CA SER A 41 26.61 14.41 5.81
C SER A 41 26.04 14.34 7.23
N LYS A 42 25.19 15.30 7.60
CA LYS A 42 24.47 15.27 8.89
C LYS A 42 23.46 14.15 8.95
N ILE A 43 22.72 13.90 7.87
CA ILE A 43 21.74 12.80 7.80
C ILE A 43 22.47 11.47 8.03
N LEU A 44 23.63 11.25 7.39
CA LEU A 44 24.45 10.06 7.59
C LEU A 44 24.93 9.92 9.04
N ASP A 45 25.46 11.01 9.63
CA ASP A 45 25.95 11.00 11.01
C ASP A 45 24.84 10.67 12.01
N VAL A 46 23.64 11.25 11.84
CA VAL A 46 22.47 10.95 12.67
C VAL A 46 22.00 9.52 12.47
N SER A 47 21.98 9.03 11.22
CA SER A 47 21.58 7.65 10.93
C SER A 47 22.49 6.63 11.62
N ARG A 48 23.80 6.90 11.66
CA ARG A 48 24.78 6.08 12.42
C ARG A 48 24.56 6.18 13.92
N ALA A 49 24.52 7.40 14.45
CA ALA A 49 24.38 7.62 15.89
C ALA A 49 23.07 7.06 16.47
N SER A 50 22.03 6.95 15.64
CA SER A 50 20.72 6.42 16.03
C SER A 50 20.58 4.91 15.83
N GLY A 51 21.64 4.20 15.38
CA GLY A 51 21.61 2.77 15.14
C GLY A 51 20.72 2.34 13.95
N LEU A 52 20.36 3.26 13.05
CA LEU A 52 19.56 2.97 11.86
C LEU A 52 20.35 2.24 10.78
N LEU A 53 21.68 2.31 10.85
CA LEU A 53 22.61 1.71 9.90
C LEU A 53 23.52 0.69 10.58
N PRO A 54 23.87 -0.41 9.91
CA PRO A 54 24.96 -1.28 10.33
C PRO A 54 26.27 -0.51 10.47
N GLU A 55 27.16 -1.01 11.33
CA GLU A 55 28.49 -0.43 11.49
C GLU A 55 29.37 -0.55 10.22
N GLY A 56 30.24 0.42 10.03
CA GLY A 56 31.26 0.42 8.98
C GLY A 56 30.74 0.57 7.54
N PHE A 57 31.39 -0.11 6.60
CA PHE A 57 31.17 0.06 5.15
C PHE A 57 29.78 -0.43 4.69
N ALA A 58 29.23 -1.46 5.35
CA ALA A 58 27.91 -1.98 5.02
C ALA A 58 26.81 -0.93 5.26
N GLY A 59 26.88 -0.17 6.35
CA GLY A 59 25.95 0.93 6.60
C GLY A 59 26.08 2.08 5.61
N GLN A 60 27.31 2.39 5.16
CA GLN A 60 27.49 3.40 4.11
C GLN A 60 26.81 2.97 2.80
N LEU A 61 26.98 1.71 2.39
CA LEU A 61 26.34 1.18 1.18
C LEU A 61 24.80 1.19 1.28
N ASP A 62 24.24 0.86 2.44
CA ASP A 62 22.80 0.87 2.66
C ASP A 62 22.26 2.31 2.63
N PHE A 63 22.96 3.25 3.28
CA PHE A 63 22.65 4.68 3.20
C PHE A 63 22.68 5.20 1.76
N ASP A 64 23.78 4.96 1.03
CA ASP A 64 23.96 5.45 -0.35
C ASP A 64 22.86 4.91 -1.28
N SER A 65 22.50 3.64 -1.11
CA SER A 65 21.45 2.98 -1.90
C SER A 65 20.07 3.58 -1.62
N ASN A 66 19.70 3.77 -0.35
CA ASN A 66 18.41 4.37 0.01
C ASN A 66 18.35 5.86 -0.35
N MET A 67 19.44 6.61 -0.13
CA MET A 67 19.51 8.03 -0.48
C MET A 67 19.43 8.24 -2.00
N LYS A 68 20.07 7.36 -2.80
CA LYS A 68 19.92 7.38 -4.26
C LYS A 68 18.47 7.18 -4.69
N LEU A 69 17.73 6.29 -4.04
CA LEU A 69 16.31 6.07 -4.29
C LEU A 69 15.48 7.31 -3.92
N ILE A 70 15.70 7.86 -2.72
CA ILE A 70 14.95 9.01 -2.19
C ILE A 70 15.19 10.26 -3.02
N LYS A 71 16.42 10.49 -3.51
CA LYS A 71 16.74 11.60 -4.40
C LYS A 71 15.92 11.61 -5.70
N LYS A 72 15.36 10.47 -6.13
CA LYS A 72 14.43 10.43 -7.27
C LYS A 72 13.12 11.17 -6.98
N LEU A 73 12.73 11.34 -5.71
CA LEU A 73 11.58 12.16 -5.29
C LEU A 73 11.80 13.67 -5.45
N LYS A 74 12.95 14.10 -5.98
CA LYS A 74 13.19 15.52 -6.31
C LYS A 74 12.07 16.12 -7.17
N THR A 75 11.53 15.36 -8.12
CA THR A 75 10.38 15.80 -8.93
C THR A 75 9.14 16.05 -8.07
N VAL A 76 8.86 15.18 -7.09
CA VAL A 76 7.76 15.39 -6.14
C VAL A 76 8.00 16.65 -5.32
N LYS A 77 9.20 16.80 -4.76
CA LYS A 77 9.60 17.97 -3.97
C LYS A 77 9.49 19.30 -4.74
N GLN A 78 9.73 19.28 -6.05
CA GLN A 78 9.63 20.47 -6.90
C GLN A 78 8.18 20.84 -7.25
N ASN A 79 7.27 19.87 -7.28
CA ASN A 79 5.88 20.08 -7.70
C ASN A 79 4.91 20.22 -6.53
N PHE A 80 5.31 19.79 -5.32
CA PHE A 80 4.44 19.74 -4.15
C PHE A 80 5.13 20.31 -2.91
N ASP A 81 4.46 21.23 -2.23
CA ASP A 81 4.87 21.72 -0.92
C ASP A 81 4.32 20.81 0.18
N LEU A 82 5.11 19.81 0.60
CA LEU A 82 4.68 18.86 1.62
C LEU A 82 4.48 19.48 3.01
N THR A 83 4.93 20.72 3.25
CA THR A 83 4.69 21.42 4.51
C THR A 83 3.26 21.95 4.62
N SER A 84 2.56 22.07 3.49
CA SER A 84 1.18 22.55 3.40
C SER A 84 0.12 21.46 3.53
N LYS A 85 0.51 20.22 3.86
CA LYS A 85 -0.40 19.08 4.02
C LYS A 85 -1.46 19.37 5.06
N LYS A 86 -2.71 19.06 4.69
CA LYS A 86 -3.89 19.20 5.53
C LYS A 86 -4.62 17.88 5.65
N VAL A 87 -5.44 17.83 6.69
CA VAL A 87 -6.45 16.81 6.91
C VAL A 87 -7.79 17.41 6.52
N VAL A 88 -8.57 16.68 5.72
CA VAL A 88 -9.92 17.07 5.30
C VAL A 88 -10.91 16.20 6.05
N GLU A 89 -11.82 16.83 6.80
CA GLU A 89 -12.96 16.16 7.41
C GLU A 89 -14.01 15.83 6.35
N VAL A 90 -14.59 14.65 6.46
CA VAL A 90 -15.60 14.14 5.53
C VAL A 90 -16.78 13.58 6.31
N GLU A 91 -17.98 13.96 5.86
CA GLU A 91 -19.24 13.41 6.32
C GLU A 91 -20.08 13.13 5.07
N ILE A 92 -20.42 11.86 4.89
CA ILE A 92 -21.09 11.34 3.71
C ILE A 92 -22.34 10.60 4.16
N ASP A 93 -23.48 11.09 3.70
CA ASP A 93 -24.76 10.37 3.77
C ASP A 93 -24.96 9.59 2.46
N LEU A 94 -24.88 8.27 2.57
CA LEU A 94 -25.03 7.32 1.46
C LEU A 94 -25.91 6.16 1.93
N GLU A 95 -27.21 6.41 2.06
CA GLU A 95 -28.18 5.42 2.53
C GLU A 95 -27.96 4.01 1.95
N PRO A 96 -27.92 2.95 2.78
CA PRO A 96 -28.19 2.92 4.22
C PRO A 96 -26.98 3.26 5.12
N TYR A 97 -25.87 3.71 4.54
CA TYR A 97 -24.62 3.97 5.22
C TYR A 97 -24.43 5.46 5.53
N ILE A 98 -23.75 5.73 6.65
CA ILE A 98 -23.21 7.05 6.96
C ILE A 98 -21.71 6.84 7.19
N LEU A 99 -20.89 7.66 6.55
CA LEU A 99 -19.43 7.63 6.71
C LEU A 99 -18.97 8.97 7.26
N ASP A 100 -18.28 8.92 8.40
CA ASP A 100 -17.59 10.04 8.99
C ASP A 100 -16.09 9.71 9.13
N GLY A 101 -15.25 10.74 9.01
CA GLY A 101 -13.82 10.57 9.24
C GLY A 101 -12.98 11.68 8.62
N THR A 102 -11.73 11.34 8.36
CA THR A 102 -10.75 12.29 7.86
C THR A 102 -9.87 11.69 6.78
N VAL A 103 -9.50 12.49 5.79
CA VAL A 103 -8.53 12.13 4.77
C VAL A 103 -7.28 12.99 4.92
N ASP A 104 -6.14 12.31 5.11
CA ASP A 104 -4.82 12.92 5.27
C ASP A 104 -4.13 13.24 3.93
N ASN A 105 -2.97 13.91 4.03
CA ASN A 105 -2.07 14.21 2.92
C ASN A 105 -2.73 14.98 1.76
N VAL A 106 -3.62 15.92 2.08
CA VAL A 106 -4.25 16.80 1.10
C VAL A 106 -3.43 18.09 0.96
N LEU A 107 -3.08 18.42 -0.28
CA LEU A 107 -2.31 19.58 -0.71
C LEU A 107 -3.14 20.35 -1.72
N ASP A 108 -3.63 21.52 -1.34
CA ASP A 108 -4.57 22.32 -2.15
C ASP A 108 -5.77 21.48 -2.65
N ASP A 109 -5.80 21.14 -3.95
CA ASP A 109 -6.84 20.34 -4.62
C ASP A 109 -6.38 18.90 -4.93
N THR A 110 -5.31 18.43 -4.31
CA THR A 110 -4.66 17.15 -4.63
C THR A 110 -4.32 16.37 -3.36
N ARG A 111 -4.82 15.13 -3.26
CA ARG A 111 -4.33 14.17 -2.26
C ARG A 111 -3.07 13.48 -2.78
N LEU A 112 -1.99 13.48 -2.00
CA LEU A 112 -0.69 12.97 -2.42
C LEU A 112 -0.17 11.87 -1.48
N ASP A 113 -0.02 10.65 -2.00
CA ASP A 113 0.68 9.56 -1.33
C ASP A 113 2.04 9.26 -2.00
N ILE A 114 3.05 8.96 -1.18
CA ILE A 114 4.38 8.53 -1.64
C ILE A 114 4.69 7.17 -1.01
N ARG A 115 5.12 6.20 -1.82
CA ARG A 115 5.51 4.87 -1.37
C ARG A 115 6.93 4.53 -1.82
N LEU A 116 7.79 4.19 -0.85
CA LEU A 116 9.20 3.87 -1.06
C LEU A 116 9.42 2.40 -1.46
N GLY A 117 8.62 1.94 -2.41
CA GLY A 117 8.66 0.58 -2.94
C GLY A 117 7.58 0.34 -4.01
N LYS A 118 7.48 -0.92 -4.43
CA LYS A 118 6.56 -1.37 -5.49
C LYS A 118 5.11 -1.07 -5.17
N LEU A 119 4.34 -0.78 -6.23
CA LEU A 119 2.90 -0.68 -6.14
C LEU A 119 2.32 -2.02 -5.65
N LYS A 120 1.43 -1.92 -4.67
CA LYS A 120 0.78 -3.03 -3.99
C LYS A 120 -0.73 -2.83 -4.07
N GLY A 121 -1.50 -3.93 -4.09
CA GLY A 121 -2.96 -3.88 -4.13
C GLY A 121 -3.51 -2.99 -2.99
N LYS A 122 -3.02 -3.17 -1.76
CA LYS A 122 -3.45 -2.34 -0.62
C LYS A 122 -3.21 -0.83 -0.81
N ASN A 123 -2.16 -0.45 -1.54
CA ASN A 123 -1.90 0.97 -1.83
C ASN A 123 -2.93 1.51 -2.83
N LEU A 124 -3.31 0.71 -3.84
CA LEU A 124 -4.35 1.05 -4.79
C LEU A 124 -5.73 1.15 -4.12
N LEU A 125 -6.09 0.22 -3.23
CA LEU A 125 -7.34 0.32 -2.46
C LEU A 125 -7.39 1.58 -1.62
N ARG A 126 -6.30 1.92 -0.92
CA ARG A 126 -6.24 3.15 -0.12
C ARG A 126 -6.36 4.39 -1.01
N LEU A 127 -5.66 4.43 -2.14
CA LEU A 127 -5.80 5.52 -3.12
C LEU A 127 -7.25 5.64 -3.59
N TRP A 128 -7.86 4.52 -3.96
CA TRP A 128 -9.22 4.44 -4.48
C TRP A 128 -10.27 4.90 -3.46
N ILE A 129 -10.26 4.33 -2.26
CA ILE A 129 -11.20 4.68 -1.19
C ILE A 129 -11.11 6.17 -0.87
N ASN A 130 -9.89 6.67 -0.63
CA ASN A 130 -9.71 8.09 -0.32
C ASN A 130 -10.10 9.00 -1.48
N HIS A 131 -9.88 8.57 -2.72
CA HIS A 131 -10.30 9.31 -3.90
C HIS A 131 -11.83 9.43 -3.96
N LEU A 132 -12.56 8.33 -3.78
CA LEU A 132 -14.02 8.32 -3.79
C LEU A 132 -14.60 9.15 -2.64
N VAL A 133 -14.04 9.00 -1.43
CA VAL A 133 -14.47 9.74 -0.23
C VAL A 133 -14.26 11.24 -0.41
N LEU A 134 -13.07 11.67 -0.84
CA LEU A 134 -12.81 13.10 -1.08
C LEU A 134 -13.70 13.68 -2.19
N ASN A 135 -13.97 12.91 -3.23
CA ASN A 135 -14.72 13.40 -4.39
C ASN A 135 -16.23 13.26 -4.26
N PHE A 136 -16.76 12.72 -3.14
CA PHE A 136 -18.21 12.58 -2.97
C PHE A 136 -18.96 13.92 -3.07
N ASN A 137 -18.42 14.97 -2.46
CA ASN A 137 -18.98 16.34 -2.48
C ASN A 137 -17.96 17.41 -2.89
N SER A 138 -16.78 17.02 -3.35
CA SER A 138 -15.69 17.94 -3.73
C SER A 138 -15.00 17.49 -5.01
N LYS A 139 -13.97 18.23 -5.45
CA LYS A 139 -13.17 17.88 -6.64
C LYS A 139 -11.69 17.90 -6.29
N PHE A 140 -11.16 16.73 -5.98
CA PHE A 140 -9.75 16.49 -5.66
C PHE A 140 -9.11 15.51 -6.64
N LYS A 141 -7.92 15.85 -7.12
CA LYS A 141 -7.03 14.86 -7.73
C LYS A 141 -6.49 13.93 -6.65
N SER A 142 -6.11 12.72 -7.03
CA SER A 142 -5.36 11.84 -6.14
C SER A 142 -4.14 11.30 -6.86
N GLN A 143 -2.97 11.51 -6.29
CA GLN A 143 -1.70 11.08 -6.84
C GLN A 143 -0.99 10.11 -5.90
N LEU A 144 -0.45 9.04 -6.50
CA LEU A 144 0.35 8.05 -5.81
C LEU A 144 1.67 7.89 -6.53
N PHE A 145 2.77 8.26 -5.88
CA PHE A 145 4.13 7.99 -6.34
C PHE A 145 4.64 6.68 -5.77
N TYR A 146 5.27 5.85 -6.60
CA TYR A 146 5.83 4.56 -6.21
C TYR A 146 7.08 4.24 -7.04
N PHE A 147 7.81 3.20 -6.64
CA PHE A 147 8.98 2.74 -7.40
C PHE A 147 8.67 1.44 -8.14
N ASP A 148 9.08 1.33 -9.40
CA ASP A 148 8.85 0.14 -10.21
C ASP A 148 9.80 -1.01 -9.85
N SER A 149 9.91 -2.03 -10.72
CA SER A 149 10.83 -3.15 -10.49
C SER A 149 12.31 -2.83 -10.75
N ASN A 150 12.61 -1.69 -11.36
CA ASN A 150 13.94 -1.19 -11.65
C ASN A 150 14.33 -0.03 -10.72
N ASP A 151 13.57 0.16 -9.63
CA ASP A 151 13.69 1.28 -8.69
C ASP A 151 13.52 2.65 -9.36
N GLU A 152 12.83 2.73 -10.50
CA GLU A 152 12.48 3.99 -11.15
C GLU A 152 11.18 4.57 -10.59
N LEU A 153 11.16 5.90 -10.44
CA LEU A 153 9.98 6.59 -9.90
C LEU A 153 8.89 6.61 -10.96
N ASP A 154 7.73 6.11 -10.58
CA ASP A 154 6.50 6.11 -11.38
C ASP A 154 5.35 6.71 -10.55
N HIS A 155 4.25 7.04 -11.21
CA HIS A 155 3.10 7.64 -10.56
C HIS A 155 1.78 7.25 -11.20
N LEU A 156 0.73 7.31 -10.39
CA LEU A 156 -0.66 7.16 -10.80
C LEU A 156 -1.44 8.41 -10.40
N THR A 157 -2.26 8.94 -11.31
CA THR A 157 -3.12 10.11 -11.06
C THR A 157 -4.57 9.76 -11.34
N LEU A 158 -5.45 9.98 -10.37
CA LEU A 158 -6.91 9.92 -10.53
C LEU A 158 -7.49 11.33 -10.56
N ILE A 159 -8.38 11.60 -11.51
CA ILE A 159 -9.10 12.87 -11.64
C ILE A 159 -10.51 12.77 -11.04
N PRO A 160 -11.08 13.86 -10.46
CA PRO A 160 -12.35 13.85 -9.73
C PRO A 160 -13.53 13.15 -10.41
N ASP A 161 -13.63 13.27 -11.73
CA ASP A 161 -14.80 12.85 -12.50
C ASP A 161 -14.56 11.51 -13.23
N ILE A 162 -13.49 10.77 -12.89
CA ILE A 162 -13.15 9.49 -13.55
C ILE A 162 -14.16 8.38 -13.23
N ILE A 163 -14.88 8.50 -12.12
CA ILE A 163 -16.00 7.65 -11.73
C ILE A 163 -16.97 8.45 -10.87
N ASP A 164 -18.25 8.06 -10.87
CA ASP A 164 -19.19 8.54 -9.87
C ASP A 164 -18.81 7.99 -8.47
N PRO A 165 -18.46 8.86 -7.50
CA PRO A 165 -18.05 8.45 -6.17
C PRO A 165 -19.15 7.68 -5.42
N LYS A 166 -20.42 7.99 -5.69
CA LYS A 166 -21.57 7.29 -5.10
C LYS A 166 -21.59 5.82 -5.52
N ILE A 167 -21.37 5.55 -6.81
CA ILE A 167 -21.35 4.19 -7.35
C ILE A 167 -20.17 3.42 -6.75
N GLY A 168 -18.98 4.03 -6.74
CA GLY A 168 -17.78 3.39 -6.20
C GLY A 168 -17.86 3.06 -4.71
N LEU A 169 -18.34 4.00 -3.89
CA LEU A 169 -18.50 3.78 -2.43
C LEU A 169 -19.59 2.76 -2.13
N SER A 170 -20.74 2.82 -2.81
CA SER A 170 -21.82 1.86 -2.59
C SER A 170 -21.34 0.42 -2.83
N LEU A 171 -20.57 0.20 -3.90
CA LEU A 171 -20.00 -1.12 -4.20
C LEU A 171 -19.07 -1.61 -3.08
N LEU A 172 -18.19 -0.75 -2.56
CA LEU A 172 -17.26 -1.12 -1.49
C LEU A 172 -17.98 -1.40 -0.16
N LEU A 173 -18.97 -0.58 0.18
CA LEU A 173 -19.74 -0.70 1.41
C LEU A 173 -20.65 -1.93 1.39
N ASP A 174 -21.31 -2.20 0.26
CA ASP A 174 -22.10 -3.40 0.08
C ASP A 174 -21.24 -4.66 0.14
N PHE A 175 -20.06 -4.63 -0.49
CA PHE A 175 -19.09 -5.73 -0.38
C PHE A 175 -18.68 -5.95 1.07
N TYR A 176 -18.30 -4.89 1.79
CA TYR A 176 -17.91 -4.97 3.20
C TYR A 176 -19.05 -5.51 4.08
N SER A 177 -20.27 -5.01 3.90
CA SER A 177 -21.45 -5.46 4.66
C SER A 177 -21.73 -6.94 4.43
N LYS A 178 -21.69 -7.40 3.17
CA LYS A 178 -21.90 -8.82 2.83
C LYS A 178 -20.77 -9.70 3.33
N ALA A 179 -19.52 -9.24 3.26
CA ALA A 179 -18.37 -9.97 3.75
C ALA A 179 -18.41 -10.16 5.28
N ASN A 180 -18.93 -9.19 6.03
CA ASN A 180 -19.14 -9.36 7.47
C ASN A 180 -20.27 -10.35 7.78
N ALA A 181 -21.32 -10.39 6.96
CA ALA A 181 -22.44 -11.31 7.15
C ALA A 181 -22.10 -12.75 6.75
N GLU A 182 -21.32 -12.93 5.67
CA GLU A 182 -21.02 -14.22 5.05
C GLU A 182 -19.53 -14.32 4.67
N PRO A 183 -18.60 -14.32 5.63
CA PRO A 183 -17.16 -14.20 5.37
C PRO A 183 -16.59 -15.33 4.49
N SER A 184 -17.21 -16.52 4.49
CA SER A 184 -16.79 -17.64 3.64
C SER A 184 -17.06 -17.40 2.14
N SER A 185 -18.00 -16.53 1.80
CA SER A 185 -18.41 -16.26 0.40
C SER A 185 -17.79 -14.98 -0.17
N TYR A 186 -17.12 -14.19 0.67
CA TYR A 186 -16.46 -12.93 0.27
C TYR A 186 -14.97 -12.98 0.64
N ILE A 187 -14.25 -13.88 -0.04
CA ILE A 187 -12.83 -14.11 0.19
C ILE A 187 -12.01 -13.06 -0.56
N PHE A 188 -11.29 -12.19 0.18
CA PHE A 188 -10.55 -11.08 -0.41
C PHE A 188 -9.21 -10.79 0.29
N PRO A 189 -8.19 -11.65 0.17
CA PRO A 189 -6.81 -11.25 0.47
C PRO A 189 -6.36 -10.19 -0.55
N PRO A 190 -6.11 -8.92 -0.16
CA PRO A 190 -5.97 -7.81 -1.10
C PRO A 190 -4.90 -7.99 -2.18
N GLU A 191 -3.74 -8.53 -1.83
CA GLU A 191 -2.64 -8.66 -2.77
C GLU A 191 -2.84 -9.82 -3.74
N THR A 192 -3.34 -10.95 -3.25
CA THR A 192 -3.62 -12.17 -4.02
C THR A 192 -4.81 -11.96 -4.96
N SER A 193 -5.87 -11.34 -4.47
CA SER A 193 -7.03 -10.95 -5.29
C SER A 193 -6.66 -9.94 -6.38
N PHE A 194 -5.78 -8.98 -6.07
CA PHE A 194 -5.27 -8.03 -7.06
C PHE A 194 -4.48 -8.74 -8.15
N ALA A 195 -3.55 -9.63 -7.79
CA ALA A 195 -2.75 -10.39 -8.75
C ALA A 195 -3.63 -11.28 -9.65
N PHE A 196 -4.68 -11.88 -9.09
CA PHE A 196 -5.69 -12.62 -9.88
C PHE A 196 -6.37 -11.69 -10.89
N ALA A 197 -6.99 -10.61 -10.40
CA ALA A 197 -7.81 -9.73 -11.21
C ALA A 197 -6.99 -9.01 -12.29
N GLU A 198 -5.79 -8.54 -11.96
CA GLU A 198 -4.90 -7.87 -12.92
C GLU A 198 -4.49 -8.83 -14.05
N SER A 199 -4.11 -10.06 -13.71
CA SER A 199 -3.73 -11.07 -14.70
C SER A 199 -4.92 -11.47 -15.58
N LEU A 200 -6.12 -11.61 -14.99
CA LEU A 200 -7.33 -11.92 -15.73
C LEU A 200 -7.71 -10.77 -16.68
N TYR A 201 -7.69 -9.54 -16.19
CA TYR A 201 -8.04 -8.34 -16.96
C TYR A 201 -7.12 -8.14 -18.18
N LYS A 202 -5.81 -8.44 -18.04
CA LYS A 202 -4.84 -8.28 -19.12
C LYS A 202 -4.82 -9.43 -20.14
N ASN A 203 -5.00 -10.66 -19.68
CA ASN A 203 -4.73 -11.85 -20.49
C ASN A 203 -5.98 -12.65 -20.87
N ASP A 204 -7.14 -12.31 -20.31
CA ASP A 204 -8.42 -13.02 -20.47
C ASP A 204 -8.30 -14.54 -20.24
N SER A 205 -7.46 -14.94 -19.28
CA SER A 205 -7.17 -16.34 -18.99
C SER A 205 -7.26 -16.63 -17.50
N VAL A 206 -8.29 -17.37 -17.11
CA VAL A 206 -8.52 -17.77 -15.71
C VAL A 206 -7.37 -18.63 -15.16
N ASP A 207 -6.78 -19.50 -15.97
CA ASP A 207 -5.66 -20.34 -15.54
C ASP A 207 -4.39 -19.52 -15.27
N GLN A 208 -4.11 -18.51 -16.09
CA GLN A 208 -3.01 -17.59 -15.83
C GLN A 208 -3.28 -16.71 -14.61
N ALA A 209 -4.53 -16.29 -14.41
CA ALA A 209 -4.94 -15.52 -13.24
C ALA A 209 -4.77 -16.31 -11.94
N LYS A 210 -5.19 -17.58 -11.91
CA LYS A 210 -4.99 -18.49 -10.76
C LYS A 210 -3.50 -18.68 -10.45
N LYS A 211 -2.66 -18.88 -11.47
CA LYS A 211 -1.20 -18.98 -11.29
C LYS A 211 -0.59 -17.70 -10.71
N ALA A 212 -1.07 -16.53 -11.15
CA ALA A 212 -0.61 -15.24 -10.64
C ALA A 212 -1.00 -15.05 -9.16
N ALA A 213 -2.24 -15.35 -8.80
CA ALA A 213 -2.70 -15.37 -7.41
C ALA A 213 -1.88 -16.34 -6.56
N LEU A 214 -1.70 -17.58 -7.00
CA LEU A 214 -0.94 -18.58 -6.25
C LEU A 214 0.49 -18.12 -5.95
N LYS A 215 1.17 -17.58 -6.96
CA LYS A 215 2.53 -17.02 -6.81
C LYS A 215 2.56 -15.86 -5.80
N LYS A 216 1.49 -15.07 -5.72
CA LYS A 216 1.38 -13.94 -4.81
C LYS A 216 1.02 -14.36 -3.39
N TRP A 217 0.17 -15.37 -3.26
CA TRP A 217 -0.25 -15.97 -1.99
C TRP A 217 0.91 -16.60 -1.25
N ASN A 218 1.73 -17.39 -1.95
CA ASN A 218 2.82 -18.15 -1.38
C ASN A 218 4.12 -17.86 -2.15
N THR A 219 4.92 -16.93 -1.62
CA THR A 219 6.22 -16.57 -2.21
C THR A 219 7.36 -17.32 -1.52
N TRP A 220 8.39 -17.69 -2.29
CA TRP A 220 9.62 -18.23 -1.69
C TRP A 220 10.52 -17.15 -1.07
N SER A 221 10.27 -15.88 -1.37
CA SER A 221 11.10 -14.77 -0.90
C SER A 221 10.34 -13.83 0.05
N GLY A 222 10.62 -14.00 1.34
CA GLY A 222 10.10 -13.12 2.39
C GLY A 222 8.63 -13.39 2.74
N PHE A 223 8.04 -12.43 3.46
CA PHE A 223 6.68 -12.51 3.98
C PHE A 223 5.63 -12.34 2.87
N SER A 224 4.66 -13.26 2.82
CA SER A 224 3.51 -13.25 1.92
C SER A 224 2.19 -13.13 2.67
N GLU A 225 1.08 -12.97 1.93
CA GLU A 225 -0.25 -12.97 2.56
C GLU A 225 -0.60 -14.29 3.24
N LYS A 226 -0.02 -15.41 2.81
CA LYS A 226 -0.17 -16.70 3.51
C LYS A 226 0.42 -16.68 4.93
N ASP A 227 1.47 -15.89 5.14
CA ASP A 227 2.18 -15.81 6.43
C ASP A 227 1.49 -14.84 7.40
N ASP A 228 0.46 -14.11 6.96
CA ASP A 228 -0.36 -13.26 7.82
C ASP A 228 -1.14 -14.11 8.82
N TYR A 229 -1.16 -13.67 10.09
CA TYR A 229 -1.76 -14.41 11.19
C TYR A 229 -3.23 -14.75 10.92
N TYR A 230 -4.04 -13.78 10.50
CA TYR A 230 -5.47 -14.00 10.27
C TYR A 230 -5.70 -14.89 9.06
N ASN A 231 -4.94 -14.67 7.99
CA ASN A 231 -5.01 -15.52 6.81
C ASN A 231 -4.64 -16.98 7.11
N SER A 232 -3.60 -17.21 7.91
CA SER A 232 -3.17 -18.56 8.32
C SER A 232 -4.20 -19.28 9.20
N LEU A 233 -5.06 -18.54 9.91
CA LEU A 233 -6.16 -19.09 10.70
C LEU A 233 -7.38 -19.43 9.84
N ILE A 234 -7.66 -18.62 8.82
CA ILE A 234 -8.86 -18.75 7.99
C ILE A 234 -8.64 -19.76 6.86
N PHE A 235 -7.45 -19.79 6.26
CA PHE A 235 -7.15 -20.59 5.08
C PHE A 235 -6.15 -21.70 5.41
N GLU A 236 -6.67 -22.93 5.52
CA GLU A 236 -5.84 -24.13 5.73
C GLU A 236 -5.02 -24.50 4.48
N SER A 237 -5.53 -24.19 3.29
CA SER A 237 -4.89 -24.46 2.00
C SER A 237 -5.10 -23.29 1.03
N GLU A 238 -4.41 -23.35 -0.12
CA GLU A 238 -4.56 -22.41 -1.23
C GLU A 238 -5.76 -22.71 -2.15
N ASP A 239 -6.59 -23.72 -1.81
CA ASP A 239 -7.70 -24.18 -2.65
C ASP A 239 -8.78 -23.10 -2.83
N PHE A 240 -8.87 -22.14 -1.90
CA PHE A 240 -9.79 -21.01 -2.00
C PHE A 240 -9.56 -20.19 -3.28
N ILE A 241 -8.33 -20.16 -3.83
CA ILE A 241 -8.00 -19.45 -5.07
C ILE A 241 -8.79 -20.03 -6.26
N THR A 242 -9.19 -21.30 -6.17
CA THR A 242 -9.93 -21.98 -7.23
C THR A 242 -11.44 -21.81 -7.13
N THR A 243 -11.96 -21.29 -6.00
CA THR A 243 -13.40 -21.15 -5.78
C THR A 243 -14.00 -20.02 -6.59
N SER A 244 -15.31 -20.08 -6.84
CA SER A 244 -16.05 -18.98 -7.44
C SER A 244 -16.04 -17.73 -6.56
N ASP A 245 -16.07 -17.92 -5.24
CA ASP A 245 -16.27 -16.86 -4.26
C ASP A 245 -15.08 -15.89 -4.23
N PHE A 246 -13.85 -16.43 -4.19
CA PHE A 246 -12.63 -15.64 -4.32
C PHE A 246 -12.55 -14.93 -5.69
N GLN A 247 -12.84 -15.65 -6.77
CA GLN A 247 -12.71 -15.10 -8.12
C GLN A 247 -13.75 -13.99 -8.36
N ASN A 248 -14.97 -14.16 -7.89
CA ASN A 248 -16.03 -13.16 -7.99
C ASN A 248 -15.70 -11.93 -7.14
N SER A 249 -15.30 -12.12 -5.89
CA SER A 249 -14.86 -11.03 -5.00
C SER A 249 -13.72 -10.22 -5.61
N SER A 250 -12.73 -10.92 -6.19
CA SER A 250 -11.59 -10.28 -6.86
C SER A 250 -12.05 -9.43 -8.05
N LYS A 251 -12.94 -9.94 -8.91
CA LYS A 251 -13.44 -9.20 -10.07
C LYS A 251 -14.31 -8.01 -9.64
N GLU A 252 -15.22 -8.22 -8.70
CA GLU A 252 -16.19 -7.22 -8.23
C GLU A 252 -15.49 -5.95 -7.75
N ILE A 253 -14.43 -6.09 -6.95
CA ILE A 253 -13.67 -4.95 -6.43
C ILE A 253 -12.65 -4.42 -7.44
N TRP A 254 -11.86 -5.29 -8.06
CA TRP A 254 -10.69 -4.84 -8.82
C TRP A 254 -10.99 -4.41 -10.24
N PHE A 255 -12.01 -4.95 -10.91
CA PHE A 255 -12.26 -4.59 -12.32
C PHE A 255 -12.64 -3.12 -12.50
N PRO A 256 -13.53 -2.53 -11.68
CA PRO A 256 -13.80 -1.09 -11.76
C PRO A 256 -12.54 -0.25 -11.55
N ILE A 257 -11.68 -0.64 -10.59
CA ILE A 257 -10.43 0.06 -10.27
C ILE A 257 -9.43 -0.05 -11.44
N LEU A 258 -9.23 -1.26 -11.98
CA LEU A 258 -8.30 -1.52 -13.07
C LEU A 258 -8.70 -0.78 -14.35
N LYS A 259 -10.00 -0.74 -14.66
CA LYS A 259 -10.54 0.02 -15.79
C LYS A 259 -10.20 1.50 -15.66
N VAL A 260 -10.45 2.08 -14.48
CA VAL A 260 -10.16 3.49 -14.20
C VAL A 260 -8.66 3.79 -14.25
N ILE A 261 -7.82 2.90 -13.73
CA ILE A 261 -6.36 3.03 -13.81
C ILE A 261 -5.87 2.98 -15.26
N GLU A 262 -6.49 2.15 -16.11
CA GLU A 262 -6.17 2.08 -17.54
C GLU A 262 -6.58 3.36 -18.28
N GLU A 263 -7.76 3.92 -17.98
CA GLU A 263 -8.23 5.20 -18.54
C GLU A 263 -7.42 6.41 -18.06
N ALA A 264 -6.75 6.30 -16.91
CA ALA A 264 -5.92 7.34 -16.32
C ALA A 264 -4.48 7.41 -16.85
N LYS A 265 -4.04 6.42 -17.64
CA LYS A 265 -2.71 6.34 -18.26
C LYS A 265 -2.67 7.01 -19.62
#